data_AF-B0JR29-F1
#
_entry.id   AF-B0JR29-F1
#
_cell.length_a   1.000
_cell.length_b   1.000
_cell.length_c   1.000
_cell.angle_alpha   90.00
_cell.angle_beta   90.00
_cell.angle_gamma   90.00
#
_symmetry.space_group_name_H-M   'P 1'
#
loop_
_entity.id
_entity.type
_entity.pdbx_description
1 polymer ?
#
loop_
_entity_poly.entity_id
_entity_poly.type
_entity_poly.pdbx_seq_one_letter_code
_entity_poly.pdbx_strand_id
1 'polypeptide(L)'
;MILYADSLGEDIPSHELAMVRAWTTGIKLQQAPFTSPYYSSSLSNSPQRLMDITTESAYFTEFLAAKTVNYLLVFLVISILILSGIIYFADFATSTATISQENQDMSGVKWAVKAALTAISFILSGDILLLWKKYSDLKLSAQSTFQKCAELRYDKSLSISEAMQVVEDYHLALIQSPPIPLKLYLTYRDPLNQSYQDSHSISSNQP
;
A
#
# COMPACT_ATOMS: atom_id res chain seq x y z
N MET A 1 9.66 -13.28 10.22
CA MET A 1 10.75 -13.35 11.22
C MET A 1 10.33 -12.73 12.54
N ILE A 2 10.23 -11.39 12.67
CA ILE A 2 9.70 -10.75 13.91
C ILE A 2 8.28 -11.24 14.23
N LEU A 3 7.45 -11.38 13.18
CA LEU A 3 6.09 -11.90 13.28
C LEU A 3 6.03 -13.33 13.85
N TYR A 4 6.89 -14.26 13.38
CA TYR A 4 6.93 -15.64 13.90
C TYR A 4 7.47 -15.70 15.33
N ALA A 5 8.51 -14.93 15.63
CA ALA A 5 9.07 -14.85 16.98
C ALA A 5 8.05 -14.33 18.00
N ASP A 6 7.32 -13.27 17.64
CA ASP A 6 6.28 -12.72 18.49
C ASP A 6 5.08 -13.68 18.60
N SER A 7 4.64 -14.29 17.50
CA SER A 7 3.42 -15.11 17.50
C SER A 7 3.58 -16.52 18.05
N LEU A 8 4.71 -17.17 17.78
CA LEU A 8 4.98 -18.57 18.14
C LEU A 8 5.95 -18.70 19.32
N GLY A 9 6.61 -17.61 19.72
CA GLY A 9 7.63 -17.63 20.76
C GLY A 9 8.96 -18.24 20.31
N GLU A 10 9.23 -18.24 19.01
CA GLU A 10 10.49 -18.72 18.47
C GLU A 10 11.62 -17.71 18.71
N ASP A 11 12.79 -18.21 19.11
CA ASP A 11 13.99 -17.38 19.20
C ASP A 11 14.48 -17.02 17.79
N ILE A 12 14.70 -15.73 17.54
CA ILE A 12 15.29 -15.27 16.28
C ILE A 12 16.78 -15.64 16.28
N PRO A 13 17.26 -16.43 15.30
CA PRO A 13 18.68 -16.77 15.19
C PRO A 13 19.58 -15.53 15.15
N SER A 14 20.78 -15.64 15.72
CA SER A 14 21.68 -14.47 15.89
C SER A 14 22.10 -13.82 14.56
N HIS A 15 22.22 -14.61 13.49
CA HIS A 15 22.56 -14.12 12.15
C HIS A 15 21.39 -13.36 11.51
N GLU A 16 20.17 -13.80 11.74
CA GLU A 16 18.95 -13.13 11.31
C GLU A 16 18.74 -11.80 12.05
N LEU A 17 18.99 -11.79 13.37
CA LEU A 17 19.01 -10.55 14.16
C LEU A 17 20.05 -9.55 13.64
N ALA A 18 21.23 -10.02 13.24
CA ALA A 18 22.26 -9.16 12.67
C ALA A 18 21.79 -8.52 11.35
N MET A 19 21.06 -9.25 10.51
CA MET A 19 20.45 -8.75 9.29
C MET A 19 19.38 -7.69 9.58
N VAL A 20 18.45 -7.94 10.52
CA VAL A 20 17.44 -6.94 10.93
C VAL A 20 18.10 -5.66 11.47
N ARG A 21 19.18 -5.80 12.25
CA ARG A 21 19.97 -4.67 12.75
C ARG A 21 20.74 -3.94 11.65
N ALA A 22 21.17 -4.63 10.60
CA ALA A 22 21.84 -4.01 9.46
C ALA A 22 20.86 -3.20 8.59
N TRP A 23 19.61 -3.64 8.47
CA TRP A 23 18.57 -2.93 7.72
C TRP A 23 18.09 -1.63 8.40
N THR A 24 18.41 -1.45 9.68
CA THR A 24 18.06 -0.26 10.47
C THR A 24 19.11 0.85 10.44
N THR A 25 20.03 0.85 9.46
CA THR A 25 21.02 1.92 9.28
C THR A 25 20.34 3.26 8.98
N GLY A 26 20.21 4.10 10.02
CA GLY A 26 19.79 5.50 9.91
C GLY A 26 18.99 6.02 11.10
N ILE A 27 18.26 5.15 11.80
CA ILE A 27 17.50 5.53 13.00
C ILE A 27 18.02 4.67 14.13
N LYS A 28 18.61 5.32 15.13
CA LYS A 28 19.07 4.72 16.39
C LYS A 28 18.07 3.64 16.80
N LEU A 29 18.47 2.37 16.83
CA LEU A 29 17.61 1.25 17.29
C LEU A 29 16.99 1.52 18.67
N GLN A 30 17.65 2.32 19.51
CA GLN A 30 17.15 2.82 20.80
C GLN A 30 16.01 3.86 20.70
N GLN A 31 15.84 4.46 19.53
CA GLN A 31 14.77 5.40 19.15
C GLN A 31 13.81 4.79 18.12
N ALA A 32 13.97 3.52 17.74
CA ALA A 32 12.91 2.82 17.05
C ALA A 32 11.67 2.95 17.95
N PRO A 33 10.55 3.50 17.47
CA PRO A 33 9.34 3.68 18.26
C PRO A 33 8.66 2.33 18.45
N PHE A 34 9.36 1.42 19.12
CA PHE A 34 8.88 0.12 19.52
C PHE A 34 8.36 0.26 20.95
N THR A 35 7.06 0.49 21.07
CA THR A 35 6.33 0.29 22.32
C THR A 35 5.65 -1.07 22.23
N SER A 36 6.14 -2.03 23.01
CA SER A 36 5.47 -3.32 23.15
C SER A 36 4.06 -3.13 23.76
N PRO A 37 3.04 -3.88 23.33
CA PRO A 37 3.07 -4.87 22.24
C PRO A 37 3.00 -4.22 20.84
N TYR A 38 3.71 -4.80 19.87
CA TYR A 38 3.75 -4.29 18.48
C TYR A 38 2.47 -4.54 17.71
N TYR A 39 1.77 -5.63 18.04
CA TYR A 39 0.46 -5.98 17.51
C TYR A 39 -0.60 -5.84 18.60
N SER A 40 -1.84 -5.64 18.18
CA SER A 40 -2.98 -5.52 19.09
C SER A 40 -3.41 -6.86 19.73
N SER A 41 -2.95 -7.98 19.18
CA SER A 41 -3.31 -9.32 19.65
C SER A 41 -2.91 -9.55 21.11
N SER A 42 -3.87 -9.99 21.93
CA SER A 42 -3.68 -10.36 23.34
C SER A 42 -3.53 -11.87 23.56
N LEU A 43 -3.58 -12.66 22.48
CA LEU A 43 -3.45 -14.11 22.56
C LEU A 43 -2.05 -14.53 23.02
N SER A 44 -1.95 -15.69 23.67
CA SER A 44 -0.67 -16.32 23.98
C SER A 44 -0.04 -16.93 22.73
N ASN A 45 1.26 -17.24 22.80
CA ASN A 45 2.01 -17.82 21.69
C ASN A 45 1.33 -19.08 21.15
N SER A 46 0.83 -19.01 19.91
CA SER A 46 -0.01 -20.03 19.30
C SER A 46 -0.19 -19.79 17.80
N PRO A 47 -0.57 -20.82 17.02
CA PRO A 47 -1.01 -20.65 15.63
C PRO A 47 -2.14 -19.61 15.48
N GLN A 48 -3.02 -19.53 16.47
CA GLN A 48 -4.13 -18.58 16.49
C GLN A 48 -3.63 -17.14 16.66
N ARG A 49 -2.64 -16.90 17.51
CA ARG A 49 -1.96 -15.60 17.61
C ARG A 49 -1.29 -15.22 16.30
N LEU A 50 -0.66 -16.18 15.62
CA LEU A 50 -0.07 -15.97 14.30
C LEU A 50 -1.12 -15.54 13.26
N MET A 51 -2.30 -16.18 13.25
CA MET A 51 -3.42 -15.75 12.40
C MET A 51 -3.96 -14.38 12.78
N ASP A 52 -4.08 -14.07 14.06
CA ASP A 52 -4.61 -12.78 14.51
C ASP A 52 -3.68 -11.60 14.13
N ILE A 53 -2.37 -11.77 14.34
CA ILE A 53 -1.34 -10.81 13.91
C ILE A 53 -1.32 -10.65 12.38
N THR A 54 -1.47 -11.77 11.65
CA THR A 54 -1.50 -11.74 10.18
C THR A 54 -2.78 -11.08 9.66
N THR A 55 -3.91 -11.28 10.35
CA THR A 55 -5.19 -10.61 10.07
C THR A 55 -5.02 -9.09 10.21
N GLU A 56 -4.45 -8.61 11.31
CA GLU A 56 -4.15 -7.19 11.52
C GLU A 56 -3.26 -6.65 10.40
N SER A 57 -2.17 -7.36 10.10
CA SER A 57 -1.24 -6.96 9.04
C SER A 57 -1.92 -6.88 7.66
N ALA A 58 -2.76 -7.86 7.34
CA ALA A 58 -3.49 -7.92 6.08
C ALA A 58 -4.53 -6.81 5.95
N TYR A 59 -5.23 -6.46 7.04
CA TYR A 59 -6.16 -5.33 7.10
C TYR A 59 -5.46 -4.00 6.75
N PHE A 60 -4.28 -3.75 7.35
CA PHE A 60 -3.49 -2.56 7.05
C PHE A 60 -3.06 -2.52 5.58
N THR A 61 -2.54 -3.64 5.08
CA THR A 61 -2.08 -3.76 3.69
C THR A 61 -3.22 -3.54 2.70
N GLU A 62 -4.39 -4.15 2.92
CA GLU A 62 -5.56 -3.97 2.07
C GLU A 62 -5.95 -2.50 1.98
N PHE A 63 -6.10 -1.82 3.13
CA PHE A 63 -6.50 -0.43 3.16
C PHE A 63 -5.49 0.48 2.46
N LEU A 64 -4.19 0.31 2.77
CA LEU A 64 -3.13 1.15 2.21
C LEU A 64 -2.94 0.89 0.70
N ALA A 65 -3.05 -0.35 0.26
CA ALA A 65 -3.04 -0.70 -1.16
C ALA A 65 -4.24 -0.09 -1.88
N ALA A 66 -5.46 -0.19 -1.31
CA ALA A 66 -6.67 0.42 -1.86
C ALA A 66 -6.55 1.95 -1.96
N LYS A 67 -6.02 2.61 -0.93
CA LYS A 67 -5.75 4.05 -0.97
C LYS A 67 -4.75 4.41 -2.06
N THR A 68 -3.69 3.62 -2.23
CA THR A 68 -2.69 3.83 -3.28
C THR A 68 -3.30 3.71 -4.67
N VAL A 69 -4.12 2.67 -4.90
CA VAL A 69 -4.89 2.49 -6.15
C VAL A 69 -5.75 3.73 -6.43
N ASN A 70 -6.47 4.22 -5.43
CA ASN A 70 -7.33 5.41 -5.58
C ASN A 70 -6.51 6.67 -5.89
N TYR A 71 -5.37 6.88 -5.24
CA TYR A 71 -4.49 8.00 -5.56
C TYR A 71 -3.95 7.93 -6.98
N LEU A 72 -3.53 6.75 -7.44
CA LEU A 72 -3.08 6.55 -8.82
C LEU A 72 -4.20 6.86 -9.83
N LEU A 73 -5.43 6.44 -9.55
CA LEU A 73 -6.58 6.72 -10.41
C LEU A 73 -6.90 8.21 -10.45
N VAL A 74 -6.98 8.88 -9.30
CA VAL A 74 -7.23 10.32 -9.21
C VAL A 74 -6.13 11.10 -9.95
N PHE A 75 -4.87 10.73 -9.74
CA PHE A 75 -3.74 11.34 -10.44
C PHE A 75 -3.86 11.17 -11.95
N LEU A 76 -4.23 9.98 -12.43
CA LEU A 76 -4.43 9.69 -13.84
C LEU A 76 -5.56 10.55 -14.44
N VAL A 77 -6.72 10.62 -13.77
CA VAL A 77 -7.87 11.42 -14.22
C VAL A 77 -7.52 12.91 -14.28
N ILE A 78 -6.89 13.45 -13.23
CA ILE A 78 -6.45 14.85 -13.22
C ILE A 78 -5.46 15.12 -14.34
N SER A 79 -4.50 14.21 -14.56
CA SER A 79 -3.54 14.35 -15.65
C SER A 79 -4.22 14.40 -17.02
N ILE A 80 -5.20 13.51 -17.27
CA ILE A 80 -5.98 13.49 -18.52
C ILE A 80 -6.81 14.79 -18.68
N LEU A 81 -7.41 15.30 -17.60
CA LEU A 81 -8.19 16.54 -17.64
C LEU A 81 -7.30 17.75 -17.95
N ILE A 82 -6.14 17.85 -17.33
CA ILE A 82 -5.16 18.91 -17.59
C ILE A 82 -4.69 18.84 -19.06
N LEU A 83 -4.37 17.64 -19.54
CA LEU A 83 -3.91 17.43 -20.92
C LEU A 83 -5.00 17.80 -21.95
N SER A 84 -6.23 17.34 -21.72
CA SER A 84 -7.38 17.69 -22.55
C SER A 84 -7.64 19.19 -22.55
N GLY A 85 -7.51 19.84 -21.39
CA GLY A 85 -7.65 21.29 -21.24
C GLY A 85 -6.58 22.06 -22.02
N ILE A 86 -5.32 21.61 -21.97
CA ILE A 86 -4.22 22.22 -22.74
C ILE A 86 -4.48 22.10 -24.25
N ILE A 87 -4.91 20.92 -24.72
CA ILE A 87 -5.21 20.68 -26.14
C ILE A 87 -6.38 21.55 -26.60
N TYR A 88 -7.48 21.58 -25.83
CA TYR A 88 -8.64 22.39 -26.15
C TYR A 88 -8.32 23.88 -26.18
N PHE A 89 -7.57 24.37 -25.19
CA PHE A 89 -7.14 25.77 -25.14
C PHE A 89 -6.22 26.13 -26.31
N ALA A 90 -5.29 25.24 -26.67
CA ALA A 90 -4.42 25.42 -27.83
C ALA A 90 -5.23 25.53 -29.12
N ASP A 91 -6.21 24.63 -29.33
CA ASP A 91 -7.07 24.61 -30.52
C ASP A 91 -7.97 25.86 -30.60
N PHE A 92 -8.56 26.26 -29.47
CA PHE A 92 -9.34 27.49 -29.36
C PHE A 92 -8.50 28.73 -29.66
N ALA A 93 -7.29 28.82 -29.09
CA ALA A 93 -6.37 29.93 -29.32
C ALA A 93 -5.94 29.99 -30.80
N THR A 94 -5.70 28.85 -31.44
CA THR A 94 -5.38 28.83 -32.89
C THR A 94 -6.56 29.20 -33.77
N SER A 95 -7.77 28.75 -33.42
CA SER A 95 -9.00 29.01 -34.18
C SER A 95 -9.48 30.47 -34.07
N THR A 96 -9.19 31.13 -32.95
CA THR A 96 -9.48 32.56 -32.76
C THR A 96 -8.38 33.44 -33.37
N ALA A 97 -7.11 32.99 -33.34
CA ALA A 97 -5.99 33.69 -33.97
C ALA A 97 -6.06 33.69 -35.51
N THR A 98 -6.63 32.68 -36.16
CA THR A 98 -6.83 32.67 -37.63
C THR A 98 -7.81 33.74 -38.12
N ILE A 99 -8.66 34.30 -37.25
CA ILE A 99 -9.55 35.43 -37.57
C ILE A 99 -8.79 36.78 -37.50
N SER A 100 -7.68 36.83 -36.77
CA SER A 100 -6.84 38.03 -36.60
C SER A 100 -5.47 37.79 -37.26
N GLN A 101 -5.41 37.87 -38.58
CA GLN A 101 -4.13 37.92 -39.29
C GLN A 101 -3.35 39.15 -38.81
N GLU A 102 -2.24 38.91 -38.10
CA GLU A 102 -0.89 39.45 -38.39
C GLU A 102 0.04 39.19 -37.18
N ASN A 103 1.04 38.32 -37.38
CA ASN A 103 2.27 38.22 -36.57
C ASN A 103 2.14 38.07 -35.04
N GLN A 104 1.42 37.07 -34.54
CA GLN A 104 1.63 36.63 -33.15
C GLN A 104 2.40 35.32 -33.07
N ASP A 105 3.53 35.42 -32.37
CA ASP A 105 4.52 34.40 -32.13
C ASP A 105 3.89 33.20 -31.39
N MET A 106 3.40 32.21 -32.14
CA MET A 106 2.76 30.98 -31.62
C MET A 106 3.73 30.02 -30.88
N SER A 107 4.84 30.53 -30.35
CA SER A 107 5.85 29.76 -29.64
C SER A 107 5.29 29.09 -28.37
N GLY A 108 4.45 29.80 -27.62
CA GLY A 108 3.81 29.29 -26.40
C GLY A 108 2.86 28.12 -26.64
N VAL A 109 2.03 28.19 -27.69
CA VAL A 109 1.08 27.11 -28.06
C VAL A 109 1.82 25.86 -28.51
N LYS A 110 2.87 26.02 -29.33
CA LYS A 110 3.71 24.90 -29.78
C LYS A 110 4.43 24.21 -28.61
N TRP A 111 4.89 24.97 -27.61
CA TRP A 111 5.51 24.40 -26.42
C TRP A 111 4.49 23.63 -25.55
N ALA A 112 3.28 24.18 -25.37
CA ALA A 112 2.22 23.53 -24.62
C ALA A 112 1.79 22.19 -25.24
N VAL A 113 1.64 22.12 -26.57
CA VAL A 113 1.33 20.88 -27.30
C VAL A 113 2.46 19.85 -27.16
N LYS A 114 3.73 20.27 -27.24
CA LYS A 114 4.88 19.38 -27.02
C LYS A 114 4.90 18.82 -25.60
N ALA A 115 4.68 19.67 -24.59
CA ALA A 115 4.60 19.25 -23.20
C ALA A 115 3.46 18.24 -22.98
N ALA A 116 2.29 18.48 -23.59
CA ALA A 116 1.16 17.56 -23.54
C ALA A 116 1.48 16.21 -24.20
N LEU A 117 2.09 16.21 -25.39
CA LEU A 117 2.52 14.98 -26.07
C LEU A 117 3.54 14.18 -25.25
N THR A 118 4.53 14.84 -24.64
CA THR A 118 5.51 14.17 -23.78
C THR A 118 4.85 13.57 -22.53
N ALA A 119 3.92 14.29 -21.90
CA ALA A 119 3.17 13.78 -20.76
C ALA A 119 2.27 12.59 -21.13
N ILE A 120 1.62 12.63 -22.30
CA ILE A 120 0.86 11.48 -22.83
C ILE A 120 1.78 10.28 -23.07
N SER A 121 2.93 10.47 -23.72
CA SER A 121 3.91 9.40 -23.92
C SER A 121 4.42 8.82 -22.61
N PHE A 122 4.62 9.65 -21.59
CA PHE A 122 5.01 9.20 -20.25
C PHE A 122 3.90 8.39 -19.57
N ILE A 123 2.65 8.85 -19.62
CA ILE A 123 1.50 8.13 -19.05
C ILE A 123 1.27 6.80 -19.78
N LEU A 124 1.42 6.79 -21.11
CA LEU A 124 1.32 5.59 -21.94
C LEU A 124 2.54 4.67 -21.83
N SER A 125 3.63 5.10 -21.19
CA SER A 125 4.84 4.29 -20.99
C SER A 125 4.61 3.06 -20.10
N GLY A 126 3.37 2.79 -19.67
CA GLY A 126 2.94 1.53 -19.05
C GLY A 126 3.18 1.44 -17.55
N ASP A 127 4.09 2.25 -17.01
CA ASP A 127 4.51 2.17 -15.60
C ASP A 127 3.37 2.46 -14.61
N ILE A 128 2.51 3.45 -14.90
CA ILE A 128 1.39 3.81 -14.02
C ILE A 128 0.34 2.70 -13.99
N LEU A 129 0.01 2.13 -15.16
CA LEU A 129 -0.96 1.04 -15.26
C LEU A 129 -0.41 -0.23 -14.59
N LEU A 130 0.88 -0.51 -14.76
CA LEU A 130 1.55 -1.61 -14.08
C LEU A 130 1.51 -1.43 -12.56
N LEU A 131 1.82 -0.24 -12.06
CA LEU A 131 1.73 0.07 -10.62
C LEU A 131 0.30 -0.08 -10.11
N TRP A 132 -0.68 0.47 -10.83
CA TRP A 132 -2.10 0.35 -10.49
C TRP A 132 -2.52 -1.12 -10.41
N LYS A 133 -2.10 -1.95 -11.37
CA LYS A 133 -2.34 -3.39 -11.36
C LYS A 133 -1.68 -4.06 -10.15
N LYS A 134 -0.40 -3.81 -9.90
CA LYS A 134 0.33 -4.41 -8.76
C LYS A 134 -0.33 -4.07 -7.42
N TYR A 135 -0.73 -2.82 -7.19
CA TYR A 135 -1.43 -2.45 -5.97
C TYR A 135 -2.87 -3.00 -5.90
N SER A 136 -3.53 -3.16 -7.05
CA SER A 136 -4.85 -3.80 -7.10
C SER A 136 -4.78 -5.29 -6.76
N ASP A 137 -3.79 -5.98 -7.32
CA ASP A 137 -3.50 -7.40 -7.02
C ASP A 137 -3.12 -7.56 -5.54
N LEU A 138 -2.26 -6.67 -5.01
CA LEU A 138 -1.90 -6.66 -3.58
C LEU A 138 -3.11 -6.46 -2.67
N LYS A 139 -3.99 -5.51 -3.01
CA LYS A 139 -5.23 -5.26 -2.27
C LYS A 139 -6.09 -6.52 -2.21
N LEU A 140 -6.31 -7.17 -3.34
CA LEU A 140 -7.13 -8.39 -3.40
C LEU A 140 -6.48 -9.56 -2.64
N SER A 141 -5.17 -9.71 -2.75
CA SER A 141 -4.43 -10.74 -2.00
C SER A 141 -4.52 -10.48 -0.50
N ALA A 142 -4.30 -9.24 -0.05
CA ALA A 142 -4.41 -8.87 1.36
C ALA A 142 -5.84 -9.07 1.89
N GLN A 143 -6.86 -8.71 1.11
CA GLN A 143 -8.26 -8.95 1.46
C GLN A 143 -8.57 -10.45 1.64
N SER A 144 -8.07 -11.29 0.72
CA SER A 144 -8.23 -12.74 0.81
C SER A 144 -7.49 -13.32 2.02
N THR A 145 -6.27 -12.87 2.29
CA THR A 145 -5.51 -13.24 3.50
C THR A 145 -6.25 -12.81 4.76
N PHE A 146 -6.78 -11.59 4.82
CA PHE A 146 -7.56 -11.09 5.95
C PHE A 146 -8.74 -12.01 6.25
N GLN A 147 -9.54 -12.36 5.23
CA GLN A 147 -10.68 -13.25 5.38
C GLN A 147 -10.25 -14.65 5.86
N LYS A 148 -9.24 -15.23 5.21
CA LYS A 148 -8.74 -16.58 5.55
C LYS A 148 -8.19 -16.64 6.98
N CYS A 149 -7.40 -15.66 7.40
CA CYS A 149 -6.85 -15.62 8.76
C CYS A 149 -7.94 -15.33 9.81
N ALA A 150 -8.93 -14.49 9.49
CA ALA A 150 -10.07 -14.21 10.37
C ALA A 150 -10.95 -15.45 10.61
N GLU A 151 -11.02 -16.37 9.65
CA GLU A 151 -11.67 -17.68 9.81
C GLU A 151 -10.78 -18.63 10.64
N LEU A 152 -9.52 -18.80 10.25
CA LEU A 152 -8.60 -19.76 10.87
C LEU A 152 -8.23 -19.42 12.31
N ARG A 153 -8.30 -18.15 12.73
CA ARG A 153 -7.96 -17.76 14.12
C ARG A 153 -8.86 -18.39 15.18
N TYR A 154 -10.07 -18.82 14.82
CA TYR A 154 -11.01 -19.50 15.72
C TYR A 154 -10.92 -21.04 15.65
N ASP A 155 -10.15 -21.57 14.70
CA ASP A 155 -9.97 -23.00 14.56
C ASP A 155 -8.96 -23.52 15.59
N LYS A 156 -9.46 -24.33 16.53
CA LYS A 156 -8.65 -24.95 17.58
C LYS A 156 -7.79 -26.11 17.07
N SER A 157 -8.10 -26.64 15.89
CA SER A 157 -7.36 -27.72 15.25
C SER A 157 -6.25 -27.23 14.32
N LEU A 158 -6.14 -25.91 14.12
CA LEU A 158 -5.13 -25.29 13.26
C LEU A 158 -3.72 -25.70 13.66
N SER A 159 -3.01 -26.34 12.73
CA SER A 159 -1.61 -26.70 12.93
C SER A 159 -0.68 -25.50 12.68
N ILE A 160 0.51 -25.53 13.29
CA ILE A 160 1.55 -24.51 13.06
C ILE A 160 1.93 -24.47 11.57
N SER A 161 2.06 -25.63 10.91
CA SER A 161 2.45 -25.71 9.50
C SER A 161 1.43 -25.04 8.57
N GLU A 162 0.13 -25.26 8.81
CA GLU A 162 -0.93 -24.62 8.03
C GLU A 162 -0.93 -23.10 8.26
N ALA A 163 -0.78 -22.67 9.52
CA ALA A 163 -0.69 -21.27 9.86
C ALA A 163 0.52 -20.59 9.18
N MET A 164 1.70 -21.23 9.20
CA MET A 164 2.89 -20.73 8.51
C MET A 164 2.69 -20.63 7.00
N GLN A 165 2.05 -21.61 6.37
CA GLN A 165 1.78 -21.59 4.94
C GLN A 165 0.95 -20.37 4.53
N VAL A 166 -0.09 -20.04 5.30
CA VAL A 166 -0.92 -18.84 5.02
C VAL A 166 -0.11 -17.55 5.15
N VAL A 167 0.77 -17.48 6.14
CA VAL A 167 1.66 -16.31 6.33
C VAL A 167 2.69 -16.21 5.21
N GLU A 168 3.22 -17.33 4.73
CA GLU A 168 4.15 -17.38 3.61
C GLU A 168 3.49 -16.92 2.30
N ASP A 169 2.28 -17.40 1.99
CA ASP A 169 1.49 -16.95 0.84
C ASP A 169 1.31 -15.43 0.86
N TYR A 170 1.00 -14.87 2.04
CA TYR A 170 0.88 -13.43 2.25
C TYR A 170 2.20 -12.68 2.06
N HIS A 171 3.30 -13.19 2.64
CA HIS A 171 4.62 -12.57 2.47
C HIS A 171 5.10 -12.60 1.01
N LEU A 172 4.79 -13.67 0.27
CA LEU A 172 5.10 -13.74 -1.17
C LEU A 172 4.36 -12.65 -1.95
N ALA A 173 3.09 -12.41 -1.65
CA ALA A 173 2.32 -11.33 -2.26
C ALA A 173 2.93 -9.94 -1.95
N LEU A 174 3.39 -9.72 -0.72
CA LEU A 174 4.07 -8.49 -0.31
C LEU A 174 5.40 -8.29 -1.06
N ILE A 175 6.24 -9.33 -1.15
CA ILE A 175 7.57 -9.24 -1.79
C ILE A 175 7.46 -8.97 -3.30
N GLN A 176 6.43 -9.51 -3.95
CA GLN A 176 6.18 -9.30 -5.38
C GLN A 176 5.62 -7.89 -5.69
N SER A 177 5.15 -7.19 -4.66
CA SER A 177 4.49 -5.91 -4.76
C SER A 177 5.44 -4.74 -4.49
N PRO A 178 5.20 -3.56 -5.09
CA PRO A 178 5.94 -2.36 -4.74
C PRO A 178 5.68 -1.96 -3.28
N PRO A 179 6.66 -1.35 -2.60
CA PRO A 179 6.50 -0.94 -1.21
C PRO A 179 5.44 0.16 -1.08
N ILE A 180 4.60 0.05 -0.05
CA ILE A 180 3.61 1.08 0.28
C ILE A 180 4.34 2.42 0.54
N PRO A 181 3.87 3.55 -0.04
CA PRO A 181 4.48 4.85 0.22
C PRO A 181 4.50 5.21 1.71
N LEU A 182 5.69 5.53 2.24
CA LEU A 182 5.87 5.79 3.69
C LEU A 182 4.95 6.90 4.22
N LYS A 183 4.79 8.00 3.46
CA LYS A 183 3.88 9.10 3.84
C LYS A 183 2.44 8.63 4.01
N LEU A 184 2.02 7.68 3.17
CA LEU A 184 0.67 7.12 3.23
C LEU A 184 0.51 6.30 4.50
N TYR A 185 1.47 5.42 4.78
CA TYR A 185 1.49 4.64 6.02
C TYR A 185 1.45 5.55 7.25
N LEU A 186 2.34 6.55 7.36
CA LEU A 186 2.40 7.45 8.51
C LEU A 186 1.10 8.26 8.71
N THR A 187 0.42 8.64 7.61
CA THR A 187 -0.85 9.37 7.68
C THR A 187 -1.99 8.52 8.25
N TYR A 188 -2.02 7.23 7.90
CA TYR A 188 -3.15 6.36 8.21
C TYR A 188 -2.90 5.38 9.35
N ARG A 189 -1.66 5.25 9.83
CA ARG A 189 -1.29 4.30 10.89
C ARG A 189 -2.16 4.44 12.14
N ASP A 190 -2.22 5.64 12.72
CA ASP A 190 -2.92 5.84 14.00
C ASP A 190 -4.45 5.68 13.86
N PRO A 191 -5.11 6.24 12.82
CA PRO A 191 -6.52 5.97 12.57
C PRO A 191 -6.83 4.49 12.31
N LEU A 192 -5.96 3.76 11.60
CA LEU A 192 -6.16 2.34 11.32
C LEU A 192 -5.99 1.49 12.59
N ASN A 193 -4.99 1.82 13.43
CA ASN A 193 -4.80 1.17 14.72
C ASN A 193 -6.07 1.32 15.57
N GLN A 194 -6.60 2.54 15.67
CA GLN A 194 -7.82 2.81 16.42
C GLN A 194 -9.02 2.03 15.85
N SER A 195 -9.24 2.09 14.53
CA SER A 195 -10.35 1.38 13.88
C SER A 195 -10.27 -0.14 14.05
N TYR A 196 -9.07 -0.70 13.99
CA TYR A 196 -8.85 -2.13 14.18
C TYR A 196 -9.15 -2.54 15.63
N GLN A 197 -8.63 -1.79 16.60
CA GLN A 197 -8.86 -2.02 18.03
C GLN A 197 -10.33 -1.86 18.41
N ASP A 198 -11.03 -0.84 17.91
CA ASP A 198 -12.45 -0.63 18.19
C ASP A 198 -13.30 -1.81 17.67
N SER A 199 -13.03 -2.29 16.45
CA SER A 199 -13.77 -3.42 15.87
C SER A 199 -13.53 -4.75 16.61
N HIS A 200 -12.33 -4.97 17.13
CA HIS A 200 -11.95 -6.21 17.79
C HIS A 200 -12.23 -6.22 19.31
N SER A 201 -12.22 -5.06 19.96
CA SER A 201 -12.62 -4.90 21.37
C SER A 201 -14.14 -5.04 21.58
N ILE A 202 -14.94 -4.67 20.58
CA ILE A 202 -16.40 -4.94 20.59
C ILE A 202 -16.67 -6.44 20.46
N SER A 203 -15.86 -7.17 19.68
CA SER A 203 -15.99 -8.63 19.51
C SER A 203 -15.59 -9.43 20.76
N SER A 204 -14.70 -8.93 21.61
CA SER A 204 -14.30 -9.62 22.87
C SER A 204 -15.31 -9.46 24.01
N ASN A 205 -16.32 -8.59 23.85
CA ASN A 205 -17.36 -8.32 24.85
C ASN A 205 -18.72 -8.94 24.50
N GLN A 206 -18.80 -9.80 23.48
CA GLN A 206 -19.99 -10.60 23.25
C GLN A 206 -19.89 -11.93 24.03
N PRO A 207 -20.87 -12.22 24.90
CA PRO A 207 -20.86 -13.40 25.78
C PRO A 207 -21.00 -14.73 25.03
#